data_AF-A0A7Y6ZS56-F1
#
_entry.id   AF-A0A7Y6ZS56-F1
#
_cell.length_a   1.000
_cell.length_b   1.000
_cell.length_c   1.000
_cell.angle_alpha   90.00
_cell.angle_beta   90.00
_cell.angle_gamma   90.00
#
_symmetry.space_group_name_H-M   'P 1'
#
loop_
_entity.id
_entity.type
_entity.pdbx_description
1 polymer ?
#
loop_
_entity_poly.entity_id
_entity_poly.type
_entity_poly.pdbx_seq_one_letter_code
_entity_poly.pdbx_strand_id
1 'polypeptide(L)'
;MKKNWLLVGGSALLSLTIFYLIAFKITPPLDRSQPGSFTNFYFVTFTIPVLIAPILEEIRFRGFLTNNKVLHALFLLLTPLGLILSGWNTMVFLLMVMVYCLFFIYKFYGQDWILNILLIVSALYFSIHHLPSEASLTRSWLPFLAQSFSLGLILSWIIINKSIWWAMVFHGAWNLLVGIIFLLGLQFVSDDLHIVEGDDYKLEWKRAPFLESNVSSYSPEGDGLQITNMNLQNILGIVNPSLLDSFAISEPFMKYDIELKTTGGYERIKQDLIQALESDSLLIRRIK
;
A
#
# COMPACT_ATOMS: atom_id res chain seq x y z
N MET A 1 18.48 23.72 -17.42
CA MET A 1 19.58 22.94 -16.81
C MET A 1 19.15 21.49 -16.68
N LYS A 2 19.92 20.54 -17.23
CA LYS A 2 19.64 19.11 -17.06
C LYS A 2 20.10 18.69 -15.66
N LYS A 3 19.18 18.61 -14.70
CA LYS A 3 19.44 18.31 -13.28
C LYS A 3 19.81 16.83 -13.06
N ASN A 4 20.82 16.33 -13.77
CA ASN A 4 21.14 14.90 -13.87
C ASN A 4 21.42 14.21 -12.52
N TRP A 5 21.85 14.97 -11.51
CA TRP A 5 22.01 14.45 -10.15
C TRP A 5 20.72 13.85 -9.58
N LEU A 6 19.55 14.32 -10.00
CA LEU A 6 18.26 13.75 -9.60
C LEU A 6 18.10 12.31 -10.10
N LEU A 7 18.40 12.07 -11.38
CA LEU A 7 18.31 10.74 -11.98
C LEU A 7 19.39 9.83 -11.41
N VAL A 8 20.65 10.28 -11.39
CA VAL A 8 21.77 9.47 -10.90
C VAL A 8 21.59 9.14 -9.42
N GLY A 9 21.31 10.15 -8.59
CA GLY A 9 21.09 9.97 -7.15
C GLY A 9 19.84 9.14 -6.84
N GLY A 10 18.73 9.42 -7.53
CA GLY A 10 17.49 8.67 -7.37
C GLY A 10 17.65 7.21 -7.80
N SER A 11 18.27 6.93 -8.95
CA SER A 11 18.50 5.56 -9.42
C SER A 11 19.49 4.80 -8.54
N ALA A 12 20.56 5.45 -8.06
CA ALA A 12 21.51 4.83 -7.14
C ALA A 12 20.83 4.47 -5.81
N LEU A 13 20.08 5.40 -5.21
CA LEU A 13 19.38 5.15 -3.96
C LEU A 13 18.28 4.09 -4.11
N LEU A 14 17.53 4.10 -5.21
CA LEU A 14 16.53 3.07 -5.49
C LEU A 14 17.16 1.70 -5.61
N SER A 15 18.28 1.59 -6.34
CA SER A 15 19.00 0.32 -6.52
C SER A 15 19.54 -0.21 -5.19
N LEU A 16 20.13 0.65 -4.37
CA LEU A 16 20.60 0.30 -3.02
C LEU A 16 19.44 -0.13 -2.11
N THR A 17 18.30 0.56 -2.21
CA THR A 17 17.10 0.23 -1.44
C THR A 17 16.54 -1.14 -1.83
N ILE A 18 16.41 -1.43 -3.12
CA ILE A 18 15.96 -2.73 -3.62
C ILE A 18 16.93 -3.83 -3.20
N PHE A 19 18.24 -3.60 -3.34
CA PHE A 19 19.26 -4.54 -2.88
C PHE A 19 19.14 -4.80 -1.37
N TYR A 20 18.95 -3.76 -0.56
CA TYR A 20 18.77 -3.89 0.88
C TYR A 20 17.52 -4.70 1.24
N LEU A 21 16.38 -4.43 0.59
CA LEU A 21 15.14 -5.18 0.79
C LEU A 21 15.32 -6.68 0.49
N ILE A 22 15.98 -7.01 -0.62
CA ILE A 22 16.25 -8.40 -1.03
C ILE A 22 17.26 -9.07 -0.09
N ALA A 23 18.41 -8.44 0.16
CA ALA A 23 19.50 -9.01 0.93
C ALA A 23 19.11 -9.30 2.39
N PHE A 24 18.28 -8.44 2.98
CA PHE A 24 17.81 -8.59 4.36
C PHE A 24 16.39 -9.16 4.46
N LYS A 25 15.77 -9.55 3.33
CA LYS A 25 14.40 -10.09 3.26
C LYS A 25 13.38 -9.24 4.04
N ILE A 26 13.48 -7.91 3.91
CA ILE A 26 12.61 -6.98 4.62
C ILE A 26 11.28 -6.87 3.89
N THR A 27 10.20 -7.22 4.59
CA THR A 27 8.83 -7.01 4.13
C THR A 27 8.25 -5.74 4.75
N PRO A 28 7.25 -5.11 4.10
CA PRO A 28 6.50 -4.03 4.72
C PRO A 28 5.90 -4.51 6.04
N PRO A 29 6.04 -3.74 7.14
CA PRO A 29 5.33 -4.08 8.36
C PRO A 29 3.82 -4.10 8.13
N LEU A 30 3.12 -4.98 8.84
CA LEU A 30 1.66 -5.00 8.86
C LEU A 30 1.14 -3.65 9.32
N ASP A 31 0.42 -2.97 8.44
CA ASP A 31 -0.29 -1.74 8.76
C ASP A 31 -1.64 -2.08 9.38
N ARG A 32 -1.71 -1.98 10.71
CA ARG A 32 -2.90 -2.30 11.51
C ARG A 32 -4.05 -1.32 11.27
N SER A 33 -3.76 -0.18 10.63
CA SER A 33 -4.76 0.82 10.29
C SER A 33 -5.52 0.48 9.00
N GLN A 34 -5.05 -0.47 8.17
CA GLN A 34 -5.74 -0.84 6.95
C GLN A 34 -7.16 -1.33 7.24
N PRO A 35 -8.15 -0.99 6.40
CA PRO A 35 -9.52 -1.45 6.60
C PRO A 35 -9.60 -2.97 6.46
N GLY A 36 -10.38 -3.62 7.33
CA GLY A 36 -10.60 -5.09 7.28
C GLY A 36 -11.54 -5.48 6.15
N SER A 37 -12.19 -4.49 5.53
CA SER A 37 -12.83 -4.63 4.23
C SER A 37 -12.03 -3.88 3.15
N PHE A 38 -11.66 -4.60 2.11
CA PHE A 38 -11.10 -4.09 0.88
C PHE A 38 -12.13 -4.18 -0.25
N THR A 39 -12.03 -3.23 -1.19
CA THR A 39 -12.83 -3.21 -2.43
C THR A 39 -12.30 -4.26 -3.42
N ASN A 40 -12.83 -4.31 -4.64
CA ASN A 40 -12.35 -5.15 -5.72
C ASN A 40 -10.81 -5.05 -5.91
N PHE A 41 -10.11 -6.19 -5.83
CA PHE A 41 -8.66 -6.30 -5.96
C PHE A 41 -8.10 -5.58 -7.20
N TYR A 42 -8.71 -5.78 -8.37
CA TYR A 42 -8.23 -5.19 -9.61
C TYR A 42 -8.34 -3.67 -9.59
N PHE A 43 -9.41 -3.17 -8.98
CA PHE A 43 -9.65 -1.75 -8.87
C PHE A 43 -8.62 -1.06 -7.96
N VAL A 44 -8.34 -1.63 -6.80
CA VAL A 44 -7.43 -1.05 -5.79
C VAL A 44 -5.95 -1.31 -6.06
N THR A 45 -5.61 -2.37 -6.80
CA THR A 45 -4.21 -2.73 -7.12
C THR A 45 -3.78 -2.17 -8.48
N PHE A 46 -4.68 -2.15 -9.47
CA PHE A 46 -4.33 -1.74 -10.83
C PHE A 46 -5.04 -0.44 -11.24
N THR A 47 -6.37 -0.39 -11.25
CA THR A 47 -7.08 0.75 -11.86
C THR A 47 -6.74 2.08 -11.18
N ILE A 48 -6.87 2.17 -9.86
CA ILE A 48 -6.53 3.41 -9.14
C ILE A 48 -5.02 3.69 -9.20
N PRO A 49 -4.12 2.79 -8.74
CA PRO A 49 -2.70 3.14 -8.62
C PRO A 49 -1.98 3.31 -9.96
N VAL A 50 -2.41 2.64 -11.03
CA VAL A 50 -1.72 2.69 -12.33
C VAL A 50 -2.27 3.80 -13.22
N LEU A 51 -3.58 4.05 -13.19
CA LEU A 51 -4.22 4.95 -14.15
C LEU A 51 -4.60 6.30 -13.53
N ILE A 52 -5.14 6.31 -12.32
CA ILE A 52 -5.74 7.51 -11.71
C ILE A 52 -4.73 8.24 -10.82
N ALA A 53 -4.12 7.51 -9.87
CA ALA A 53 -3.21 8.07 -8.88
C ALA A 53 -2.03 8.82 -9.52
N PRO A 54 -1.32 8.30 -10.55
CA PRO A 54 -0.18 9.00 -11.13
C PRO A 54 -0.54 10.38 -11.69
N ILE A 55 -1.74 10.54 -12.26
CA ILE A 55 -2.19 11.83 -12.79
C ILE A 55 -2.37 12.83 -11.64
N LEU A 56 -3.12 12.45 -10.61
CA LEU A 56 -3.40 13.32 -9.47
C LEU A 56 -2.12 13.62 -8.69
N GLU A 57 -1.29 12.62 -8.47
CA GLU A 57 -0.07 12.74 -7.68
C GLU A 57 1.01 13.55 -8.37
N GLU A 58 1.26 13.35 -9.67
CA GLU A 58 2.27 14.16 -10.36
C GLU A 58 1.88 15.64 -10.38
N ILE A 59 0.59 15.96 -10.52
CA ILE A 59 0.10 17.34 -10.42
C ILE A 59 0.25 17.85 -8.97
N ARG A 60 -0.19 17.07 -7.99
CA ARG A 60 -0.14 17.41 -6.56
C ARG A 60 1.28 17.65 -6.06
N PHE A 61 2.24 16.81 -6.43
CA PHE A 61 3.59 16.90 -5.87
C PHE A 61 4.54 17.71 -6.73
N ARG A 62 4.32 17.78 -8.05
CA ARG A 62 5.27 18.36 -9.01
C ARG A 62 4.62 19.25 -10.07
N GLY A 63 3.33 19.57 -9.99
CA GLY A 63 2.68 20.47 -10.93
C GLY A 63 3.38 21.83 -11.06
N PHE A 64 4.04 22.28 -9.99
CA PHE A 64 4.87 23.49 -9.96
C PHE A 64 6.07 23.48 -10.92
N LEU A 65 6.59 22.31 -11.31
CA LEU A 65 7.73 22.17 -12.24
C LEU A 65 7.35 22.43 -13.70
N THR A 66 6.05 22.53 -13.99
CA THR A 66 5.57 22.79 -15.35
C THR A 66 5.57 24.28 -15.66
N ASN A 67 5.45 24.65 -16.93
CA ASN A 67 5.23 26.05 -17.33
C ASN A 67 3.73 26.40 -17.45
N ASN A 68 2.83 25.48 -17.06
CA ASN A 68 1.40 25.63 -17.27
C ASN A 68 0.72 26.20 -16.01
N LYS A 69 0.10 27.38 -16.14
CA LYS A 69 -0.61 28.07 -15.05
C LYS A 69 -1.76 27.25 -14.46
N VAL A 70 -2.45 26.45 -15.27
CA VAL A 70 -3.53 25.56 -14.80
C VAL A 70 -2.94 24.49 -13.90
N LEU A 71 -1.83 23.87 -14.29
CA LEU A 71 -1.17 22.85 -13.46
C LEU A 71 -0.57 23.44 -12.18
N HIS A 72 -0.14 24.71 -12.19
CA HIS A 72 0.23 25.43 -10.96
C HIS A 72 -0.96 25.65 -10.04
N ALA A 73 -2.11 26.05 -10.58
CA ALA A 73 -3.33 26.24 -9.80
C ALA A 73 -3.82 24.92 -9.20
N LEU A 74 -3.81 23.84 -10.00
CA LEU A 74 -4.16 22.49 -9.55
C LEU A 74 -3.17 21.99 -8.50
N PHE A 75 -1.86 22.22 -8.66
CA PHE A 75 -0.87 21.95 -7.62
C PHE A 75 -1.23 22.66 -6.29
N LEU A 76 -1.54 23.96 -6.34
CA LEU A 76 -1.88 24.74 -5.15
C LEU A 76 -3.19 24.27 -4.47
N LEU A 77 -4.12 23.70 -5.24
CA LEU A 77 -5.41 23.20 -4.75
C LEU A 77 -5.34 21.74 -4.26
N LEU A 78 -4.77 20.85 -5.07
CA LEU A 78 -4.76 19.40 -4.83
C LEU A 78 -3.85 18.99 -3.67
N THR A 79 -2.81 19.77 -3.37
CA THR A 79 -1.90 19.47 -2.25
C THR A 79 -2.59 19.57 -0.88
N PRO A 80 -3.25 20.69 -0.50
CA PRO A 80 -3.97 20.76 0.76
C PRO A 80 -5.21 19.86 0.76
N LEU A 81 -5.90 19.71 -0.38
CA LEU A 81 -7.01 18.77 -0.49
C LEU A 81 -6.55 17.34 -0.19
N GLY A 82 -5.39 16.94 -0.71
CA GLY A 82 -4.79 15.64 -0.43
C GLY A 82 -4.56 15.41 1.06
N LEU A 83 -4.06 16.42 1.78
CA LEU A 83 -3.86 16.35 3.23
C LEU A 83 -5.21 16.22 3.99
N ILE A 84 -6.24 16.96 3.58
CA ILE A 84 -7.57 16.88 4.19
C ILE A 84 -8.17 15.50 3.99
N LEU A 85 -8.07 14.94 2.78
CA LEU A 85 -8.65 13.65 2.43
C LEU A 85 -7.88 12.47 3.05
N SER A 86 -6.55 12.59 3.21
CA SER A 86 -5.73 11.53 3.83
C SER A 86 -5.75 11.55 5.36
N GLY A 87 -6.36 12.57 5.97
CA GLY A 87 -6.29 12.81 7.41
C GLY A 87 -5.05 13.61 7.83
N TRP A 88 -5.12 14.17 9.04
CA TRP A 88 -4.10 15.08 9.55
C TRP A 88 -2.81 14.36 9.94
N ASN A 89 -1.69 14.77 9.33
CA ASN A 89 -0.35 14.39 9.74
C ASN A 89 0.53 15.65 9.82
N THR A 90 1.03 15.96 11.02
CA THR A 90 1.81 17.17 11.28
C THR A 90 3.07 17.27 10.42
N MET A 91 3.78 16.16 10.21
CA MET A 91 5.01 16.16 9.42
C MET A 91 4.71 16.41 7.94
N VAL A 92 3.68 15.75 7.41
CA VAL A 92 3.19 15.97 6.03
C VAL A 92 2.75 17.42 5.84
N PHE A 93 2.05 18.00 6.82
CA PHE A 93 1.65 19.41 6.80
C PHE A 93 2.86 20.36 6.79
N LEU A 94 3.85 20.16 7.66
CA LEU A 94 5.06 20.99 7.70
C LEU A 94 5.84 20.94 6.38
N LEU A 95 5.97 19.75 5.78
CA LEU A 95 6.61 19.59 4.48
C LEU A 95 5.82 20.28 3.37
N MET A 96 4.48 20.19 3.37
CA MET A 96 3.63 20.92 2.43
C MET A 96 3.86 22.43 2.52
N VAL A 97 3.86 23.00 3.74
CA VAL A 97 4.12 24.42 3.96
C VAL A 97 5.52 24.79 3.43
N MET A 98 6.54 23.96 3.70
CA MET A 98 7.89 24.20 3.21
C MET A 98 7.97 24.16 1.67
N VAL A 99 7.28 23.21 1.01
CA VAL A 99 7.16 23.17 -0.46
C VAL A 99 6.56 24.49 -0.96
N TYR A 100 5.49 24.99 -0.34
CA TYR A 100 4.82 26.23 -0.77
C TYR A 100 5.71 27.45 -0.58
N CYS A 101 6.35 27.59 0.58
CA CYS A 101 7.31 28.67 0.84
C CYS A 101 8.42 28.66 -0.23
N LEU A 102 9.05 27.52 -0.46
CA LEU A 102 10.13 27.38 -1.44
C LEU A 102 9.65 27.65 -2.87
N PHE A 103 8.43 27.23 -3.23
CA PHE A 103 7.83 27.52 -4.53
C PHE A 103 7.65 29.03 -4.75
N PHE A 104 7.05 29.75 -3.79
CA PHE A 104 6.85 31.19 -3.92
C PHE A 104 8.18 31.96 -3.89
N ILE A 105 9.11 31.58 -3.03
CA ILE A 105 10.46 32.16 -2.98
C ILE A 105 11.16 31.94 -4.33
N TYR A 106 11.14 30.72 -4.87
CA TYR A 106 11.74 30.44 -6.19
C TYR A 106 11.08 31.27 -7.30
N LYS A 107 9.75 31.42 -7.27
CA LYS A 107 9.02 32.21 -8.26
C LYS A 107 9.37 33.71 -8.21
N PHE A 108 9.69 34.23 -7.02
CA PHE A 108 10.07 35.63 -6.83
C PHE A 108 11.54 35.88 -7.16
N TYR A 109 12.45 35.03 -6.70
CA TYR A 109 13.90 35.25 -6.80
C TYR A 109 14.58 34.52 -7.97
N GLY A 110 13.97 33.47 -8.53
CA GLY A 110 14.49 32.72 -9.67
C GLY A 110 15.81 31.97 -9.43
N GLN A 111 16.24 31.81 -8.18
CA GLN A 111 17.55 31.27 -7.83
C GLN A 111 17.59 29.74 -7.95
N ASP A 112 18.59 29.22 -8.65
CA ASP A 112 18.69 27.79 -8.97
C ASP A 112 18.86 26.88 -7.75
N TRP A 113 19.56 27.35 -6.71
CA TRP A 113 19.74 26.60 -5.47
C TRP A 113 18.42 26.43 -4.70
N ILE A 114 17.50 27.39 -4.81
CA ILE A 114 16.16 27.32 -4.20
C ILE A 114 15.35 26.23 -4.90
N LEU A 115 15.44 26.14 -6.23
CA LEU A 115 14.84 25.06 -6.99
C LEU A 115 15.40 23.70 -6.57
N ASN A 116 16.71 23.58 -6.33
CA ASN A 116 17.30 22.33 -5.85
C ASN A 116 16.73 21.90 -4.50
N ILE A 117 16.59 22.83 -3.55
CA ILE A 117 15.99 22.53 -2.25
C ILE A 117 14.51 22.17 -2.40
N LEU A 118 13.75 22.92 -3.21
CA LEU A 118 12.35 22.64 -3.51
C LEU A 118 12.13 21.22 -4.06
N LEU A 119 13.02 20.78 -4.95
CA LEU A 119 12.99 19.43 -5.52
C LEU A 119 13.21 18.34 -4.46
N ILE A 120 14.20 18.53 -3.58
CA ILE A 120 14.49 17.60 -2.47
C ILE A 120 13.31 17.55 -1.51
N VAL A 121 12.80 18.71 -1.11
CA VAL A 121 11.68 18.83 -0.17
C VAL A 121 10.38 18.25 -0.76
N SER A 122 10.12 18.47 -2.05
CA SER A 122 8.98 17.84 -2.76
C SER A 122 9.09 16.31 -2.78
N ALA A 123 10.29 15.77 -3.02
CA ALA A 123 10.52 14.33 -2.96
C ALA A 123 10.36 13.78 -1.53
N LEU A 124 10.82 14.49 -0.50
CA LEU A 124 10.60 14.12 0.91
C LEU A 124 9.12 14.16 1.28
N TYR A 125 8.41 15.22 0.86
CA TYR A 125 6.97 15.37 1.06
C TYR A 125 6.20 14.21 0.44
N PHE A 126 6.50 13.87 -0.82
CA PHE A 126 5.95 12.69 -1.49
C PHE A 126 6.23 11.41 -0.71
N SER A 127 7.48 11.23 -0.28
CA SER A 127 7.88 10.01 0.40
C SER A 127 7.18 9.80 1.73
N ILE A 128 7.08 10.84 2.57
CA ILE A 128 6.46 10.75 3.89
C ILE A 128 4.95 10.62 3.76
N HIS A 129 4.34 11.25 2.74
CA HIS A 129 2.90 11.08 2.46
C HIS A 129 2.53 9.63 2.10
N HIS A 130 3.46 8.85 1.56
CA HIS A 130 3.23 7.44 1.21
C HIS A 130 3.48 6.46 2.36
N LEU A 131 3.93 6.94 3.52
CA LEU A 131 4.04 6.10 4.70
C LEU A 131 2.70 6.06 5.44
N PRO A 132 2.34 4.90 6.03
CA PRO A 132 1.21 4.83 6.96
C PRO A 132 1.34 5.83 8.11
N SER A 133 0.22 6.25 8.68
CA SER A 133 0.19 7.22 9.79
C SER A 133 0.95 6.74 11.03
N GLU A 134 1.00 5.42 11.25
CA GLU A 134 1.72 4.76 12.35
C GLU A 134 3.20 4.50 12.02
N ALA A 135 3.66 4.82 10.80
CA ALA A 135 5.04 4.60 10.41
C ALA A 135 5.98 5.44 11.28
N SER A 136 7.04 4.78 11.76
CA SER A 136 8.13 5.39 12.50
C SER A 136 9.40 5.37 11.66
N LEU A 137 10.37 6.25 11.94
CA LEU A 137 11.69 6.22 11.31
C LEU A 137 12.56 5.07 11.84
N THR A 138 12.01 3.85 11.80
CA THR A 138 12.68 2.61 12.20
C THR A 138 13.28 1.90 11.00
N ARG A 139 14.11 0.90 11.28
CA ARG A 139 14.78 0.07 10.25
C ARG A 139 13.81 -0.53 9.24
N SER A 140 12.58 -0.86 9.65
CA SER A 140 11.61 -1.53 8.78
C SER A 140 10.91 -0.58 7.80
N TRP A 141 10.70 0.69 8.17
CA TRP A 141 10.03 1.68 7.32
C TRP A 141 10.98 2.50 6.46
N LEU A 142 12.24 2.65 6.88
CA LEU A 142 13.24 3.46 6.19
C LEU A 142 13.45 3.07 4.72
N PRO A 143 13.48 1.77 4.33
CA PRO A 143 13.58 1.39 2.92
C PRO A 143 12.40 1.88 2.07
N PHE A 144 11.17 1.83 2.60
CA PHE A 144 9.98 2.30 1.87
C PHE A 144 9.98 3.81 1.69
N LEU A 145 10.48 4.55 2.70
CA LEU A 145 10.78 5.98 2.56
C LEU A 145 11.84 6.20 1.47
N ALA A 146 12.97 5.49 1.52
CA ALA A 146 14.04 5.66 0.54
C ALA A 146 13.56 5.36 -0.90
N GLN A 147 12.70 4.35 -1.09
CA GLN A 147 12.10 4.01 -2.39
C GLN A 147 11.25 5.17 -2.93
N SER A 148 10.27 5.64 -2.15
CA SER A 148 9.38 6.73 -2.58
C SER A 148 10.13 8.04 -2.81
N PHE A 149 11.10 8.37 -1.93
CA PHE A 149 11.98 9.51 -2.11
C PHE A 149 12.78 9.42 -3.43
N SER A 150 13.37 8.26 -3.71
CA SER A 150 14.12 8.01 -4.94
C SER A 150 13.28 8.21 -6.19
N LEU A 151 12.06 7.66 -6.19
CA LEU A 151 11.10 7.84 -7.29
C LEU A 151 10.73 9.31 -7.45
N GLY A 152 10.54 10.05 -6.34
CA GLY A 152 10.27 11.47 -6.39
C GLY A 152 11.37 12.27 -7.11
N LEU A 153 12.64 11.95 -6.87
CA LEU A 153 13.77 12.58 -7.58
C LEU A 153 13.77 12.23 -9.07
N ILE A 154 13.59 10.94 -9.42
CA ILE A 154 13.56 10.47 -10.81
C ILE A 154 12.40 11.14 -11.57
N LEU A 155 11.21 11.18 -10.98
CA LEU A 155 10.03 11.81 -11.57
C LEU A 155 10.26 13.31 -11.80
N SER A 156 10.81 14.02 -10.82
CA SER A 156 11.21 15.42 -11.02
C SER A 156 12.21 15.60 -12.16
N TRP A 157 13.19 14.71 -12.31
CA TRP A 157 14.11 14.74 -13.45
C TRP A 157 13.38 14.55 -14.78
N ILE A 158 12.44 13.59 -14.85
CA ILE A 158 11.64 13.35 -16.05
C ILE A 158 10.85 14.60 -16.44
N ILE A 159 10.23 15.29 -15.48
CA ILE A 159 9.46 16.52 -15.76
C ILE A 159 10.36 17.62 -16.31
N ILE A 160 11.51 17.85 -15.66
CA ILE A 160 12.47 18.90 -16.06
C ILE A 160 13.04 18.67 -17.45
N ASN A 161 13.30 17.41 -17.82
CA ASN A 161 13.98 17.07 -19.07
C ASN A 161 13.03 16.64 -20.20
N LYS A 162 11.79 16.28 -19.88
CA LYS A 162 10.76 15.86 -20.83
C LYS A 162 9.47 16.66 -20.57
N SER A 163 8.52 16.09 -19.85
CA SER A 163 7.24 16.73 -19.52
C SER A 163 6.56 15.98 -18.38
N ILE A 164 5.52 16.59 -17.80
CA ILE A 164 4.71 15.95 -16.75
C ILE A 164 4.00 14.69 -17.24
N TRP A 165 3.61 14.64 -18.52
CA TRP A 165 2.99 13.46 -19.11
C TRP A 165 3.92 12.23 -19.04
N TRP A 166 5.20 12.41 -19.34
CA TRP A 166 6.18 11.32 -19.24
C TRP A 166 6.40 10.85 -17.80
N ALA A 167 6.31 11.76 -16.83
CA ALA A 167 6.37 11.38 -15.42
C ALA A 167 5.14 10.58 -15.00
N MET A 168 3.93 10.98 -15.43
CA MET A 168 2.70 10.23 -15.17
C MET A 168 2.75 8.81 -15.75
N VAL A 169 3.21 8.65 -17.00
CA VAL A 169 3.36 7.34 -17.63
C VAL A 169 4.40 6.48 -16.89
N PHE A 170 5.55 7.06 -16.54
CA PHE A 170 6.60 6.35 -15.81
C PHE A 170 6.13 5.93 -14.41
N HIS A 171 5.44 6.82 -13.69
CA HIS A 171 4.87 6.53 -12.38
C HIS A 171 3.80 5.43 -12.48
N GLY A 172 2.89 5.49 -13.47
CA GLY A 172 1.93 4.42 -13.72
C GLY A 172 2.62 3.08 -14.02
N ALA A 173 3.67 3.07 -14.85
CA ALA A 173 4.45 1.87 -15.13
C ALA A 173 5.15 1.30 -13.87
N TRP A 174 5.66 2.17 -13.00
CA TRP A 174 6.22 1.77 -11.72
C TRP A 174 5.16 1.11 -10.82
N ASN A 175 3.98 1.72 -10.70
CA ASN A 175 2.89 1.15 -9.90
C ASN A 175 2.38 -0.16 -10.49
N LEU A 176 2.37 -0.29 -11.82
CA LEU A 176 2.03 -1.54 -12.50
C LEU A 176 3.04 -2.65 -12.16
N LEU A 177 4.34 -2.34 -12.17
CA LEU A 177 5.38 -3.29 -11.79
C LEU A 177 5.18 -3.78 -10.35
N VAL A 178 4.92 -2.86 -9.41
CA VAL A 178 4.63 -3.21 -8.01
C VAL A 178 3.37 -4.07 -7.90
N GLY A 179 2.29 -3.70 -8.61
CA GLY A 179 1.04 -4.48 -8.64
C GLY A 179 1.21 -5.88 -9.22
N ILE A 180 2.06 -6.04 -10.25
CA ILE A 180 2.42 -7.35 -10.80
C ILE A 180 3.18 -8.18 -9.77
N ILE A 181 4.18 -7.61 -9.09
CA ILE A 181 4.92 -8.31 -8.03
C ILE A 181 3.96 -8.77 -6.92
N PHE A 182 3.01 -7.92 -6.52
CA PHE A 182 2.01 -8.29 -5.52
C PHE A 182 1.10 -9.43 -6.01
N LEU A 183 0.60 -9.36 -7.24
CA LEU A 183 -0.19 -10.45 -7.84
C LEU A 183 0.59 -11.76 -7.93
N LEU A 184 1.89 -11.71 -8.27
CA LEU A 184 2.75 -12.90 -8.29
C LEU A 184 2.86 -13.53 -6.89
N GLY A 185 2.95 -12.72 -5.84
CA GLY A 185 2.93 -13.21 -4.46
C GLY A 185 1.60 -13.86 -4.05
N LEU A 186 0.48 -13.42 -4.61
CA LEU A 186 -0.83 -14.04 -4.40
C LEU A 186 -1.07 -15.28 -5.28
N GLN A 187 -0.35 -15.39 -6.40
CA GLN A 187 -0.51 -16.50 -7.34
C GLN A 187 0.40 -17.68 -7.02
N PHE A 188 1.65 -17.41 -6.64
CA PHE A 188 2.67 -18.43 -6.37
C PHE A 188 2.80 -18.61 -4.86
N VAL A 189 1.82 -19.30 -4.28
CA VAL A 189 1.74 -19.59 -2.84
C VAL A 189 2.36 -20.93 -2.50
N SER A 190 2.69 -21.13 -1.22
CA SER A 190 3.15 -22.43 -0.72
C SER A 190 1.97 -23.41 -0.56
N ASP A 191 2.22 -24.69 -0.81
CA ASP A 191 1.28 -25.79 -0.59
C ASP A 191 1.29 -26.32 0.86
N ASP A 192 1.97 -25.61 1.77
CA ASP A 192 2.08 -26.00 3.18
C ASP A 192 0.69 -26.07 3.83
N LEU A 193 0.40 -27.22 4.46
CA LEU A 193 -0.79 -27.43 5.27
C LEU A 193 -0.51 -26.96 6.70
N HIS A 194 -1.29 -25.99 7.15
CA HIS A 194 -1.27 -25.49 8.51
C HIS A 194 -2.38 -26.15 9.33
N ILE A 195 -2.05 -26.55 10.56
CA ILE A 195 -2.98 -27.23 11.47
C ILE A 195 -2.98 -26.49 12.81
N VAL A 196 -4.18 -26.10 13.25
CA VAL A 196 -4.44 -25.44 14.53
C VAL A 196 -5.38 -26.34 15.34
N GLU A 197 -4.92 -26.81 16.49
CA GLU A 197 -5.69 -27.67 17.39
C GLU A 197 -6.07 -26.88 18.65
N GLY A 198 -7.37 -26.87 18.96
CA GLY A 198 -7.92 -26.40 20.22
C GLY A 198 -8.53 -27.56 21.01
N ASP A 199 -9.05 -27.26 22.20
CA ASP A 199 -9.61 -28.29 23.08
C ASP A 199 -10.81 -29.03 22.44
N ASP A 200 -11.62 -28.31 21.66
CA ASP A 200 -12.88 -28.81 21.08
C ASP A 200 -12.95 -28.67 19.55
N TYR A 201 -11.87 -28.23 18.90
CA TYR A 201 -11.83 -28.03 17.45
C TYR A 201 -10.46 -28.36 16.83
N LYS A 202 -10.50 -28.67 15.53
CA LYS A 202 -9.32 -28.80 14.66
C LYS A 202 -9.56 -28.00 13.38
N LEU A 203 -8.65 -27.08 13.08
CA LEU A 203 -8.66 -26.30 11.85
C LEU A 203 -7.44 -26.64 11.01
N GLU A 204 -7.68 -27.02 9.76
CA GLU A 204 -6.67 -27.24 8.75
C GLU A 204 -6.84 -26.18 7.66
N TRP A 205 -5.77 -25.52 7.26
CA TRP A 205 -5.84 -24.53 6.20
C TRP A 205 -4.59 -24.51 5.33
N LYS A 206 -4.77 -24.07 4.09
CA LYS A 206 -3.69 -23.77 3.15
C LYS A 206 -4.06 -22.57 2.29
N ARG A 207 -3.06 -21.90 1.73
CA ARG A 207 -3.29 -20.82 0.76
C ARG A 207 -3.75 -21.42 -0.57
N ALA A 208 -4.61 -20.69 -1.26
CA ALA A 208 -5.07 -21.03 -2.60
C ALA A 208 -4.57 -19.96 -3.60
N PRO A 209 -3.98 -20.36 -4.74
CA PRO A 209 -3.57 -19.43 -5.79
C PRO A 209 -4.71 -18.50 -6.24
N PHE A 210 -4.42 -17.20 -6.31
CA PHE A 210 -5.45 -16.19 -6.53
C PHE A 210 -6.23 -16.35 -7.85
N LEU A 211 -5.59 -16.78 -8.94
CA LEU A 211 -6.20 -16.91 -10.27
C LEU A 211 -6.69 -18.32 -10.61
N GLU A 212 -6.52 -19.31 -9.73
CA GLU A 212 -6.87 -20.71 -10.04
C GLU A 212 -8.38 -20.92 -10.19
N SER A 213 -9.17 -20.28 -9.33
CA SER A 213 -10.64 -20.32 -9.42
C SER A 213 -11.26 -19.01 -8.97
N ASN A 214 -12.41 -18.68 -9.56
CA ASN A 214 -13.30 -17.60 -9.08
C ASN A 214 -14.52 -18.13 -8.32
N VAL A 215 -14.67 -19.46 -8.24
CA VAL A 215 -15.74 -20.10 -7.47
C VAL A 215 -15.23 -20.25 -6.04
N SER A 216 -15.89 -19.58 -5.11
CA SER A 216 -15.66 -19.70 -3.67
C SER A 216 -16.85 -20.37 -3.01
N SER A 217 -16.62 -21.25 -2.05
CA SER A 217 -17.68 -21.91 -1.28
C SER A 217 -17.47 -21.71 0.22
N TYR A 218 -18.59 -21.66 0.94
CA TYR A 218 -18.66 -21.71 2.40
C TYR A 218 -19.76 -22.71 2.75
N SER A 219 -19.37 -23.87 3.26
CA SER A 219 -20.24 -25.05 3.36
C SER A 219 -20.16 -25.65 4.76
N PRO A 220 -21.04 -25.22 5.69
CA PRO A 220 -21.19 -25.87 6.99
C PRO A 220 -21.99 -27.17 6.84
N GLU A 221 -21.49 -28.27 7.40
CA GLU A 221 -22.17 -29.56 7.41
C GLU A 221 -21.98 -30.26 8.77
N GLY A 222 -23.06 -30.38 9.54
CA GLY A 222 -23.03 -30.96 10.89
C GLY A 222 -22.06 -30.24 11.81
N ASP A 223 -21.02 -30.96 12.22
CA ASP A 223 -19.92 -30.52 13.09
C ASP A 223 -18.68 -30.04 12.30
N GLY A 224 -18.81 -29.90 10.98
CA GLY A 224 -17.74 -29.48 10.07
C GLY A 224 -18.06 -28.19 9.31
N LEU A 225 -17.01 -27.49 8.89
CA LEU A 225 -17.07 -26.39 7.95
C LEU A 225 -15.97 -26.54 6.92
N GLN A 226 -16.37 -26.51 5.64
CA GLN A 226 -15.45 -26.44 4.52
C GLN A 226 -15.56 -25.07 3.85
N ILE A 227 -14.41 -24.41 3.65
CA ILE A 227 -14.28 -23.18 2.88
C ILE A 227 -13.29 -23.46 1.77
N THR A 228 -13.62 -23.07 0.55
CA THR A 228 -12.73 -23.25 -0.61
C THR A 228 -12.53 -21.93 -1.31
N ASN A 229 -11.27 -21.62 -1.62
CA ASN A 229 -10.87 -20.51 -2.48
C ASN A 229 -11.51 -19.16 -2.08
N MET A 230 -11.50 -18.86 -0.78
CA MET A 230 -12.14 -17.66 -0.23
C MET A 230 -11.15 -16.83 0.58
N ASN A 231 -11.24 -15.49 0.48
CA ASN A 231 -10.42 -14.60 1.30
C ASN A 231 -11.05 -14.36 2.68
N LEU A 232 -10.22 -13.96 3.64
CA LEU A 232 -10.64 -13.77 5.04
C LEU A 232 -11.71 -12.68 5.21
N GLN A 233 -11.73 -11.64 4.38
CA GLN A 233 -12.80 -10.65 4.41
C GLN A 233 -14.16 -11.27 4.09
N ASN A 234 -14.25 -12.07 3.03
CA ASN A 234 -15.50 -12.72 2.63
C ASN A 234 -15.94 -13.71 3.71
N ILE A 235 -15.00 -14.46 4.29
CA ILE A 235 -15.26 -15.38 5.41
C ILE A 235 -15.83 -14.60 6.59
N LEU A 236 -15.18 -13.52 7.03
CA LEU A 236 -15.67 -12.66 8.12
C LEU A 236 -17.03 -12.05 7.81
N GLY A 237 -17.26 -11.60 6.58
CA GLY A 237 -18.54 -11.06 6.13
C GLY A 237 -19.69 -12.08 6.19
N ILE A 238 -19.40 -13.36 5.98
CA ILE A 238 -20.39 -14.44 6.12
C ILE A 238 -20.60 -14.79 7.60
N VAL A 239 -19.51 -14.91 8.38
CA VAL A 239 -19.56 -15.28 9.80
C VAL A 239 -20.31 -14.23 10.62
N ASN A 240 -19.83 -12.97 10.54
CA ASN A 240 -20.44 -11.82 11.16
C ASN A 240 -19.81 -10.52 10.59
N PRO A 241 -20.56 -9.73 9.79
CA PRO A 241 -20.07 -8.49 9.19
C PRO A 241 -19.44 -7.49 10.17
N SER A 242 -19.88 -7.45 11.43
CA SER A 242 -19.32 -6.52 12.42
C SER A 242 -17.87 -6.83 12.83
N LEU A 243 -17.38 -8.03 12.50
CA LEU A 243 -15.99 -8.43 12.75
C LEU A 243 -15.00 -7.77 11.77
N LEU A 244 -15.46 -7.30 10.60
CA LEU A 244 -14.60 -6.64 9.61
C LEU A 244 -13.91 -5.39 10.17
N ASP A 245 -14.58 -4.66 11.07
CA ASP A 245 -14.03 -3.48 11.73
C ASP A 245 -13.21 -3.83 12.99
N SER A 246 -13.30 -5.07 13.45
CA SER A 246 -12.67 -5.54 14.69
C SER A 246 -11.28 -6.16 14.46
N PHE A 247 -11.00 -6.61 13.23
CA PHE A 247 -9.75 -7.28 12.88
C PHE A 247 -8.96 -6.55 11.79
N ALA A 248 -7.65 -6.66 11.87
CA ALA A 248 -6.74 -6.49 10.74
C ALA A 248 -6.47 -7.87 10.13
N ILE A 249 -6.58 -7.97 8.81
CA ILE A 249 -6.29 -9.19 8.05
C ILE A 249 -4.81 -9.19 7.69
N SER A 250 -4.07 -10.23 8.05
CA SER A 250 -2.61 -10.27 7.85
C SER A 250 -2.21 -10.36 6.38
N GLU A 251 -2.98 -11.08 5.57
CA GLU A 251 -2.73 -11.22 4.13
C GLU A 251 -3.98 -10.80 3.33
N PRO A 252 -4.13 -9.49 3.05
CA PRO A 252 -5.23 -8.98 2.23
C PRO A 252 -5.29 -9.66 0.87
N PHE A 253 -6.50 -9.93 0.38
CA PHE A 253 -6.79 -10.62 -0.89
C PHE A 253 -6.32 -12.07 -1.02
N MET A 254 -5.48 -12.59 -0.12
CA MET A 254 -5.10 -14.00 -0.11
C MET A 254 -6.34 -14.87 0.03
N LYS A 255 -6.39 -15.95 -0.74
CA LYS A 255 -7.47 -16.94 -0.69
C LYS A 255 -6.99 -18.17 0.06
N TYR A 256 -7.93 -18.85 0.71
CA TYR A 256 -7.67 -19.98 1.56
C TYR A 256 -8.64 -21.11 1.26
N ASP A 257 -8.12 -22.33 1.40
CA ASP A 257 -8.92 -23.52 1.64
C ASP A 257 -8.84 -23.84 3.13
N ILE A 258 -9.98 -24.01 3.79
CA ILE A 258 -10.08 -24.25 5.23
C ILE A 258 -11.03 -25.41 5.48
N GLU A 259 -10.61 -26.36 6.30
CA GLU A 259 -11.45 -27.39 6.89
C GLU A 259 -11.43 -27.24 8.41
N LEU A 260 -12.59 -27.00 9.01
CA LEU A 260 -12.76 -26.90 10.46
C LEU A 260 -13.68 -28.02 10.93
N LYS A 261 -13.27 -28.72 11.98
CA LYS A 261 -14.10 -29.66 12.74
C LYS A 261 -14.25 -29.16 14.16
N THR A 262 -15.48 -29.08 14.66
CA THR A 262 -15.79 -28.65 16.03
C THR A 262 -16.71 -29.67 16.72
N THR A 263 -16.75 -29.66 18.04
CA THR A 263 -17.75 -30.38 18.81
C THR A 263 -18.79 -29.40 19.37
N GLY A 264 -20.01 -29.33 18.80
CA GLY A 264 -21.07 -28.47 19.37
C GLY A 264 -21.96 -27.71 18.39
N GLY A 265 -21.96 -28.09 17.10
CA GLY A 265 -22.87 -27.51 16.10
C GLY A 265 -22.52 -26.10 15.60
N TYR A 266 -23.40 -25.55 14.76
CA TYR A 266 -23.11 -24.42 13.87
C TYR A 266 -22.71 -23.10 14.54
N GLU A 267 -23.30 -22.75 15.70
CA GLU A 267 -22.92 -21.50 16.37
C GLU A 267 -21.52 -21.59 17.00
N ARG A 268 -21.08 -22.80 17.36
CA ARG A 268 -19.72 -23.04 17.85
C ARG A 268 -18.69 -22.99 16.74
N ILE A 269 -19.03 -23.49 15.54
CA ILE A 269 -18.20 -23.40 14.32
C ILE A 269 -17.69 -21.97 14.09
N LYS A 270 -18.57 -20.97 14.18
CA LYS A 270 -18.21 -19.58 13.94
C LYS A 270 -17.20 -19.07 14.97
N GLN A 271 -17.39 -19.39 16.24
CA GLN A 271 -16.51 -18.93 17.32
C GLN A 271 -15.15 -19.60 17.21
N ASP A 272 -15.12 -20.91 17.02
CA ASP A 272 -13.91 -21.71 16.90
C ASP A 272 -13.10 -21.31 15.65
N LEU A 273 -13.78 -21.03 14.53
CA LEU A 273 -13.13 -20.50 13.33
C LEU A 273 -12.38 -19.20 13.62
N ILE A 274 -13.03 -18.22 14.25
CA ILE A 274 -12.40 -16.93 14.56
C ILE A 274 -11.24 -17.14 15.54
N GLN A 275 -11.44 -17.96 16.58
CA GLN A 275 -10.41 -18.24 17.56
C GLN A 275 -9.16 -18.89 16.94
N ALA A 276 -9.36 -19.86 16.05
CA ALA A 276 -8.29 -20.56 15.34
C ALA A 276 -7.54 -19.61 14.37
N LEU A 277 -8.26 -18.77 13.64
CA LEU A 277 -7.66 -17.79 12.73
C LEU A 277 -6.88 -16.71 13.49
N GLU A 278 -7.34 -16.32 14.69
CA GLU A 278 -6.60 -15.43 15.58
C GLU A 278 -5.33 -16.09 16.15
N SER A 279 -5.43 -17.34 16.61
CA SER A 279 -4.29 -18.04 17.23
C SER A 279 -3.15 -18.27 16.25
N ASP A 280 -3.46 -18.48 14.97
CA ASP A 280 -2.47 -18.60 13.90
C ASP A 280 -2.12 -17.26 13.22
N SER A 281 -2.52 -16.13 13.83
CA SER A 281 -2.19 -14.77 13.38
C SER A 281 -2.68 -14.41 11.97
N LEU A 282 -3.66 -15.13 11.44
CA LEU A 282 -4.37 -14.75 10.21
C LEU A 282 -5.30 -13.55 10.43
N LEU A 283 -5.82 -13.42 11.65
CA LEU A 283 -6.57 -12.28 12.14
C LEU A 283 -5.88 -11.65 13.34
N ILE A 284 -5.78 -10.33 13.37
CA ILE A 284 -5.19 -9.58 14.49
C ILE A 284 -6.22 -8.59 15.01
N ARG A 285 -6.58 -8.66 16.30
CA ARG A 285 -7.52 -7.71 16.91
C ARG A 285 -6.96 -6.30 16.84
N ARG A 286 -7.81 -5.35 16.42
CA ARG A 286 -7.49 -3.93 16.53
C ARG A 286 -7.61 -3.52 18.00
N ILE A 287 -6.54 -2.98 18.55
CA ILE A 287 -6.58 -2.33 19.86
C ILE A 287 -7.26 -0.98 19.64
N LYS A 288 -8.40 -0.75 20.29
CA LYS A 288 -9.08 0.55 20.30
C LYS A 288 -8.33 1.53 21.20
#